data_AF-A0A9W7AAR6-F1
#
_entry.id   AF-A0A9W7AAR6-F1
#
_cell.length_a   1.000
_cell.length_b   1.000
_cell.length_c   1.000
_cell.angle_alpha   90.00
_cell.angle_beta   90.00
_cell.angle_gamma   90.00
#
_symmetry.space_group_name_H-M   'P 1'
#
loop_
_entity.id
_entity.type
_entity.pdbx_description
1 polymer ?
#
loop_
_entity_poly.entity_id
_entity_poly.type
_entity_poly.pdbx_seq_one_letter_code
_entity_poly.pdbx_strand_id
1 'polypeptide(L)'
;MAVYSKLTVATLKAELDERGVAYEKKSKKAVLIDLLKADDQQKEEKQKDAAVQEEQVEEEEEEEEMEEMEVETEKATVAKKVQKKGTKKAAKKSSQNSSDPKPPTPFSRNEFTPPNHHLEGTFLTTAPPTKGRNTSGRNWKVRPQKRTSTLVTKVKLNNKVKNSWEEKEAQRNRMKEIKAREREIKEQTLASKVAKKQRRLDQEKRCAENQAKSQQFQTMNHNTVGTKMKAMSKKQLRMIKKTRFNQKTGTTELVGAFEK
;
A
#
# COMPACT_ATOMS: atom_id res chain seq x y z
N MET A 1 -2.83 34.80 32.36
CA MET A 1 -2.29 35.78 33.33
C MET A 1 -2.77 35.55 34.78
N ALA A 2 -4.08 35.44 35.06
CA ALA A 2 -4.61 35.34 36.44
C ALA A 2 -4.63 33.92 37.06
N VAL A 3 -4.04 32.93 36.38
CA VAL A 3 -4.11 31.52 36.79
C VAL A 3 -3.12 31.24 37.92
N TYR A 4 -1.85 31.64 37.75
CA TYR A 4 -0.78 31.35 38.70
C TYR A 4 -0.84 32.16 40.00
N SER A 5 -1.52 33.31 40.01
CA SER A 5 -1.63 34.15 41.20
C SER A 5 -2.46 33.52 42.32
N LYS A 6 -3.42 32.66 41.96
CA LYS A 6 -4.33 31.97 42.90
C LYS A 6 -3.71 30.71 43.51
N LEU A 7 -2.67 30.16 42.89
CA LEU A 7 -2.00 28.94 43.34
C LEU A 7 -1.19 29.18 44.61
N THR A 8 -1.05 28.16 45.44
CA THR A 8 -0.18 28.20 46.62
C THR A 8 1.28 28.01 46.23
N VAL A 9 2.22 28.38 47.11
CA VAL A 9 3.65 28.16 46.85
C VAL A 9 3.97 26.66 46.70
N ALA A 10 3.31 25.79 47.46
CA ALA A 10 3.51 24.34 47.37
C ALA A 10 3.08 23.78 46.01
N THR A 11 1.92 24.22 45.50
CA THR A 11 1.43 23.81 44.18
C THR A 11 2.33 24.32 43.04
N LEU A 12 2.84 25.55 43.15
CA LEU A 12 3.76 26.11 42.14
C LEU A 12 5.10 25.33 42.09
N LYS A 13 5.59 24.90 43.26
CA LYS A 13 6.81 24.08 43.35
C LYS A 13 6.61 22.69 42.75
N ALA A 14 5.49 22.03 43.07
CA ALA A 14 5.14 20.74 42.49
C ALA A 14 5.02 20.82 40.96
N GLU A 15 4.41 21.88 40.42
CA GLU A 15 4.29 22.08 38.98
C GLU A 15 5.66 22.30 38.30
N LEU A 16 6.58 23.03 38.95
CA LEU A 16 7.96 23.18 38.48
C LEU A 16 8.74 21.85 38.53
N ASP A 17 8.54 21.04 39.57
CA ASP A 17 9.16 19.72 39.69
C ASP A 17 8.65 18.75 38.61
N GLU A 18 7.34 18.78 38.29
CA GLU A 18 6.74 18.00 37.19
C GLU A 18 7.28 18.41 35.82
N ARG A 19 7.57 19.70 35.63
CA ARG A 19 8.18 20.24 34.40
C ARG A 19 9.70 20.09 34.36
N GLY A 20 10.32 19.66 35.47
CA GLY A 20 11.78 19.52 35.59
C GLY A 20 12.54 20.84 35.62
N VAL A 21 11.88 21.96 35.96
CA VAL A 21 12.48 23.29 36.03
C VAL A 21 13.10 23.50 37.42
N ALA A 22 14.41 23.72 37.47
CA ALA A 22 15.11 23.94 38.73
C ALA A 22 14.73 25.29 39.37
N TYR A 23 14.52 25.30 40.69
CA TYR A 23 14.26 26.50 41.48
C TYR A 23 14.94 26.43 42.86
N GLU A 24 15.12 27.57 43.52
CA GLU A 24 15.68 27.58 44.87
C GLU A 24 14.62 27.24 45.93
N LYS A 25 14.97 26.42 46.92
CA LYS A 25 14.02 25.97 47.95
C LYS A 25 13.36 27.13 48.71
N LYS A 26 14.04 28.29 48.81
CA LYS A 26 13.56 29.51 49.49
C LYS A 26 13.06 30.61 48.54
N SER A 27 12.82 30.30 47.26
CA SER A 27 12.29 31.27 46.30
C SER A 27 10.92 31.81 46.73
N LYS A 28 10.72 33.11 46.52
CA LYS A 28 9.44 33.79 46.75
C LYS A 28 8.42 33.36 45.69
N LYS A 29 7.12 33.44 46.04
CA LYS A 29 6.00 33.10 45.14
C LYS A 29 6.10 33.77 43.76
N ALA A 30 6.45 35.07 43.72
CA ALA A 30 6.58 35.82 42.48
C ALA A 30 7.63 35.21 41.54
N VAL A 31 8.79 34.82 42.08
CA VAL A 31 9.89 34.21 41.30
C VAL A 31 9.46 32.88 40.70
N LEU A 32 8.74 32.04 41.46
CA LEU A 32 8.23 30.76 40.96
C LEU A 32 7.20 30.95 39.84
N ILE A 33 6.35 31.97 39.94
CA ILE A 33 5.36 32.31 38.90
C ILE A 33 6.08 32.77 37.63
N ASP A 34 7.11 33.59 37.75
CA ASP A 34 7.83 34.10 36.58
C ASP A 34 8.64 32.99 35.87
N LEU A 35 9.18 32.02 36.63
CA LEU A 35 9.81 30.83 36.05
C LEU A 35 8.81 29.98 35.25
N LEU A 36 7.60 29.73 35.77
CA LEU A 36 6.57 28.99 35.03
C LEU A 36 6.14 29.71 33.75
N LYS A 37 5.99 31.04 33.80
CA LYS A 37 5.68 31.82 32.59
C LYS A 37 6.79 31.74 31.55
N ALA A 38 8.05 31.80 31.98
CA ALA A 38 9.18 31.71 31.07
C ALA A 38 9.22 30.34 30.38
N ASP A 39 8.93 29.26 31.12
CA ASP A 39 8.83 27.91 30.57
C ASP A 39 7.66 27.76 29.57
N ASP A 40 6.48 28.31 29.89
CA ASP A 40 5.34 28.32 28.96
C ASP A 40 5.67 29.09 27.66
N GLN A 41 6.35 30.23 27.77
CA GLN A 41 6.79 31.00 26.59
C GLN A 41 7.78 30.22 25.73
N GLN A 42 8.78 29.56 26.34
CA GLN A 42 9.72 28.71 25.60
C GLN A 42 9.03 27.54 24.91
N LYS A 43 7.98 26.99 25.54
CA LYS A 43 7.18 25.92 24.94
C LYS A 43 6.37 26.42 23.75
N GLU A 44 5.77 27.61 23.85
CA GLU A 44 5.06 28.25 22.74
C GLU A 44 6.01 28.59 21.57
N GLU A 45 7.21 29.10 21.86
CA GLU A 45 8.23 29.37 20.84
C GLU A 45 8.67 28.08 20.13
N LYS A 46 8.99 27.02 20.88
CA LYS A 46 9.32 25.71 20.30
C LYS A 46 8.17 25.13 19.46
N GLN A 47 6.93 25.35 19.86
CA GLN A 47 5.77 24.91 19.07
C GLN A 47 5.63 25.70 17.78
N LYS A 48 5.90 27.00 17.80
CA LYS A 48 5.92 27.83 16.58
C LYS A 48 7.06 27.44 15.65
N ASP A 49 8.26 27.22 16.19
CA ASP A 49 9.41 26.77 15.39
C ASP A 49 9.16 25.40 14.77
N ALA A 50 8.51 24.48 15.50
CA ALA A 50 8.11 23.19 14.97
C ALA A 50 7.05 23.32 13.86
N ALA A 51 6.07 24.22 14.00
CA ALA A 51 5.06 24.46 12.99
C ALA A 51 5.66 25.08 11.71
N VAL A 52 6.62 26.01 11.86
CA VAL A 52 7.33 26.60 10.72
C VAL A 52 8.21 25.56 10.00
N GLN A 53 8.82 24.63 10.75
CA GLN A 53 9.55 23.51 10.13
C GLN A 53 8.62 22.55 9.39
N GLU A 54 7.43 22.28 9.94
CA GLU A 54 6.42 21.44 9.26
C GLU A 54 5.91 22.12 7.97
N GLU A 55 5.66 23.44 8.01
CA GLU A 55 5.26 24.24 6.84
C GLU A 55 6.38 24.31 5.78
N GLN A 56 7.64 24.45 6.18
CA GLN A 56 8.78 24.41 5.24
C GLN A 56 8.96 23.04 4.58
N VAL A 57 8.71 21.95 5.31
CA VAL A 57 8.76 20.59 4.74
C VAL A 57 7.61 20.37 3.77
N GLU A 58 6.41 20.89 4.05
CA GLU A 58 5.27 20.83 3.14
C GLU A 58 5.53 21.64 1.85
N GLU A 59 6.13 22.84 1.96
CA GLU A 59 6.56 23.64 0.80
C GLU A 59 7.64 22.93 -0.04
N GLU A 60 8.65 22.30 0.60
CA GLU A 60 9.69 21.54 -0.11
C GLU A 60 9.11 20.31 -0.84
N GLU A 61 8.16 19.59 -0.22
CA GLU A 61 7.48 18.45 -0.86
C GLU A 61 6.61 18.90 -2.06
N GLU A 62 5.95 20.06 -1.97
CA GLU A 62 5.19 20.64 -3.10
C GLU A 62 6.12 21.09 -4.25
N GLU A 63 7.29 21.66 -3.94
CA GLU A 63 8.29 22.02 -4.95
C GLU A 63 8.86 20.79 -5.65
N GLU A 64 9.17 19.71 -4.92
CA GLU A 64 9.62 18.44 -5.51
C GLU A 64 8.54 17.83 -6.44
N GLU A 65 7.26 17.86 -6.05
CA GLU A 65 6.16 17.35 -6.87
C GLU A 65 5.97 18.18 -8.16
N MET A 66 6.13 19.50 -8.08
CA MET A 66 6.11 20.37 -9.27
C MET A 66 7.29 20.10 -10.20
N GLU A 67 8.51 19.92 -9.67
CA GLU A 67 9.69 19.61 -10.48
C GLU A 67 9.56 18.24 -11.18
N GLU A 68 9.02 17.23 -10.52
CA GLU A 68 8.74 15.93 -11.15
C GLU A 68 7.74 16.07 -12.31
N MET A 69 6.68 16.86 -12.15
CA MET A 69 5.72 17.13 -13.23
C MET A 69 6.38 17.87 -14.41
N GLU A 70 7.24 18.85 -14.16
CA GLU A 70 7.95 19.56 -15.22
C GLU A 70 8.85 18.61 -16.02
N VAL A 71 9.63 17.75 -15.35
CA VAL A 71 10.47 16.75 -16.00
C VAL A 71 9.66 15.76 -16.84
N GLU A 72 8.44 15.38 -16.40
CA GLU A 72 7.54 14.56 -17.21
C GLU A 72 7.04 15.29 -18.47
N THR A 73 6.73 16.59 -18.37
CA THR A 73 6.31 17.38 -19.53
C THR A 73 7.46 17.63 -20.52
N GLU A 74 8.68 17.85 -20.04
CA GLU A 74 9.88 17.97 -20.88
C GLU A 74 10.18 16.66 -21.62
N LYS A 75 10.12 15.52 -20.92
CA LYS A 75 10.24 14.20 -21.56
C LYS A 75 9.15 13.98 -22.62
N ALA A 76 7.92 14.45 -22.37
CA ALA A 76 6.82 14.35 -23.33
C ALA A 76 7.00 15.26 -24.56
N THR A 77 7.58 16.46 -24.40
CA THR A 77 7.87 17.37 -25.52
C THR A 77 9.08 16.93 -26.34
N VAL A 78 10.14 16.42 -25.70
CA VAL A 78 11.30 15.81 -26.38
C VAL A 78 10.88 14.58 -27.19
N ALA A 79 10.02 13.71 -26.64
CA ALA A 79 9.48 12.55 -27.36
C ALA A 79 8.65 12.96 -28.61
N LYS A 80 7.89 14.06 -28.54
CA LYS A 80 7.17 14.62 -29.70
C LYS A 80 8.11 15.23 -30.75
N LYS A 81 9.26 15.80 -30.35
CA LYS A 81 10.25 16.40 -31.27
C LYS A 81 11.07 15.36 -32.01
N VAL A 82 11.35 14.20 -31.40
CA VAL A 82 12.03 13.06 -32.04
C VAL A 82 11.16 12.39 -33.10
N GLN A 83 9.82 12.42 -32.98
CA GLN A 83 8.92 11.85 -33.99
C GLN A 83 8.74 12.72 -35.26
N LYS A 84 9.18 13.99 -35.27
CA LYS A 84 8.98 14.90 -36.42
C LYS A 84 10.21 15.04 -37.34
N LYS A 85 11.36 14.46 -37.00
CA LYS A 85 12.57 14.44 -37.85
C LYS A 85 13.09 13.01 -38.00
N GLY A 86 12.45 12.20 -38.85
CA GLY A 86 12.89 10.80 -38.97
C GLY A 86 12.18 9.95 -40.02
N THR A 87 11.96 10.46 -41.24
CA THR A 87 11.63 9.58 -42.38
C THR A 87 12.52 9.92 -43.57
N LYS A 88 13.74 9.37 -43.57
CA LYS A 88 14.54 9.03 -44.76
C LYS A 88 15.91 8.47 -44.32
N LYS A 89 16.02 7.16 -44.12
CA LYS A 89 17.13 6.35 -44.67
C LYS A 89 16.94 4.86 -44.38
N ALA A 90 17.25 4.07 -45.39
CA ALA A 90 17.14 2.64 -45.45
C ALA A 90 18.23 1.90 -44.67
N ALA A 91 17.87 0.69 -44.23
CA ALA A 91 18.63 -0.55 -44.16
C ALA A 91 20.13 -0.50 -43.81
N LYS A 92 20.49 -1.14 -42.68
CA LYS A 92 21.59 -2.13 -42.65
C LYS A 92 21.46 -3.06 -41.44
N LYS A 93 21.65 -4.36 -41.71
CA LYS A 93 21.73 -5.48 -40.77
C LYS A 93 22.83 -5.25 -39.71
N SER A 94 22.57 -5.68 -38.47
CA SER A 94 23.59 -6.31 -37.62
C SER A 94 22.94 -7.21 -36.59
N SER A 95 23.14 -8.52 -36.76
CA SER A 95 22.93 -9.54 -35.75
C SER A 95 23.91 -9.33 -34.60
N GLN A 96 23.41 -9.16 -33.38
CA GLN A 96 24.21 -9.41 -32.18
C GLN A 96 23.36 -10.16 -31.15
N ASN A 97 23.90 -11.33 -30.80
CA ASN A 97 23.60 -12.21 -29.67
C ASN A 97 22.75 -11.59 -28.56
N SER A 98 21.55 -12.13 -28.38
CA SER A 98 20.88 -12.16 -27.08
C SER A 98 20.94 -13.59 -26.56
N SER A 99 21.86 -13.83 -25.65
CA SER A 99 21.83 -14.95 -24.72
C SER A 99 20.50 -14.90 -23.95
N ASP A 100 19.61 -15.84 -24.21
CA ASP A 100 18.42 -16.06 -23.41
C ASP A 100 18.82 -16.28 -21.94
N PRO A 101 18.31 -15.47 -20.98
CA PRO A 101 18.42 -15.83 -19.58
C PRO A 101 17.51 -17.05 -19.36
N LYS A 102 18.17 -18.16 -19.04
CA LYS A 102 17.58 -19.44 -18.63
C LYS A 102 16.43 -19.19 -17.62
N PRO A 103 15.27 -19.84 -17.76
CA PRO A 103 14.19 -19.68 -16.79
C PRO A 103 14.69 -20.09 -15.40
N PRO A 104 14.34 -19.35 -14.34
CA PRO A 104 14.69 -19.75 -12.99
C PRO A 104 14.09 -21.13 -12.73
N THR A 105 14.96 -22.05 -12.35
CA THR A 105 14.57 -23.37 -11.85
C THR A 105 13.48 -23.20 -10.79
N PRO A 106 12.43 -24.04 -10.77
CA PRO A 106 11.48 -24.02 -9.68
C PRO A 106 12.27 -24.19 -8.39
N PHE A 107 12.19 -23.20 -7.51
CA PHE A 107 12.78 -23.26 -6.18
C PHE A 107 12.42 -24.61 -5.58
N SER A 108 13.42 -25.47 -5.43
CA SER A 108 13.36 -26.60 -4.53
C SER A 108 12.81 -26.04 -3.23
N ARG A 109 11.66 -26.59 -2.83
CA ARG A 109 10.99 -26.32 -1.58
C ARG A 109 11.97 -26.74 -0.48
N ASN A 110 12.91 -25.87 -0.15
CA ASN A 110 13.71 -26.00 1.04
C ASN A 110 12.71 -26.10 2.17
N GLU A 111 12.69 -27.28 2.77
CA GLU A 111 11.97 -27.59 3.97
C GLU A 111 12.45 -26.58 5.02
N PHE A 112 11.71 -25.48 5.16
CA PHE A 112 11.74 -24.65 6.34
C PHE A 112 11.16 -25.52 7.47
N THR A 113 11.98 -26.44 7.96
CA THR A 113 11.86 -26.96 9.29
C THR A 113 12.21 -25.78 10.18
N PRO A 114 11.25 -25.20 10.93
CA PRO A 114 11.59 -24.13 11.83
C PRO A 114 12.70 -24.64 12.77
N PRO A 115 13.78 -23.87 12.98
CA PRO A 115 14.78 -24.23 13.95
C PRO A 115 14.06 -24.45 15.27
N ASN A 116 14.17 -25.67 15.77
CA ASN A 116 13.67 -26.05 17.08
C ASN A 116 14.53 -25.26 18.07
N HIS A 117 14.16 -24.01 18.32
CA HIS A 117 14.70 -23.19 19.38
C HIS A 117 14.26 -23.86 20.68
N HIS A 118 15.04 -24.86 21.08
CA HIS A 118 15.18 -25.26 22.45
C HIS A 118 15.67 -24.03 23.20
N LEU A 119 14.72 -23.20 23.66
CA LEU A 119 14.99 -22.17 24.66
C LEU A 119 15.54 -22.91 25.88
N GLU A 120 16.86 -22.87 26.06
CA GLU A 120 17.51 -23.14 27.35
C GLU A 120 17.17 -22.01 28.32
N GLY A 121 15.89 -21.89 28.63
CA GLY A 121 15.39 -21.18 29.78
C GLY A 121 15.05 -22.23 30.81
N THR A 122 15.79 -22.24 31.91
CA THR A 122 15.52 -23.00 33.13
C THR A 122 14.19 -22.58 33.75
N PHE A 123 13.08 -23.01 33.13
CA PHE A 123 11.80 -23.06 33.81
C PHE A 123 11.87 -24.24 34.77
N LEU A 124 12.20 -23.99 36.04
CA LEU A 124 11.91 -24.89 37.15
C LEU A 124 10.39 -25.02 37.29
N THR A 125 9.77 -25.68 36.32
CA THR A 125 8.41 -26.15 36.39
C THR A 125 8.49 -27.45 37.16
N THR A 126 8.06 -27.44 38.40
CA THR A 126 7.75 -28.67 39.14
C THR A 126 6.66 -29.39 38.35
N ALA A 127 7.08 -30.24 37.40
CA ALA A 127 6.16 -31.04 36.61
C ALA A 127 5.35 -31.87 37.62
N PRO A 128 4.00 -31.83 37.58
CA PRO A 128 3.23 -32.73 38.41
C PRO A 128 3.69 -34.16 38.11
N PRO A 129 3.83 -35.04 39.11
CA PRO A 129 4.40 -36.37 38.92
C PRO A 129 3.71 -37.04 37.73
N THR A 130 4.48 -37.36 36.70
CA THR A 130 3.99 -37.99 35.48
C THR A 130 3.48 -39.36 35.86
N LYS A 131 2.17 -39.47 36.09
CA LYS A 131 1.53 -40.74 36.38
C LYS A 131 1.65 -41.60 35.12
N GLY A 132 2.26 -42.78 35.26
CA GLY A 132 2.55 -43.68 34.16
C GLY A 132 1.32 -43.99 33.30
N ARG A 133 1.57 -44.29 32.02
CA ARG A 133 0.54 -44.70 31.07
C ARG A 133 -0.19 -45.94 31.61
N ASN A 134 -1.51 -46.00 31.42
CA ASN A 134 -2.28 -47.19 31.79
C ASN A 134 -1.73 -48.41 31.05
N THR A 135 -1.26 -49.42 31.78
CA THR A 135 -0.62 -50.63 31.22
C THR A 135 -1.49 -51.34 30.18
N SER A 136 -2.82 -51.20 30.29
CA SER A 136 -3.78 -51.85 29.37
C SER A 136 -4.10 -51.09 28.08
N GLY A 137 -3.65 -49.83 27.90
CA GLY A 137 -3.96 -49.01 26.72
C GLY A 137 -5.45 -48.65 26.50
N ARG A 138 -6.37 -49.20 27.30
CA ARG A 138 -7.83 -49.00 27.17
C ARG A 138 -8.24 -47.58 27.57
N ASN A 139 -8.83 -46.86 26.64
CA ASN A 139 -9.27 -45.46 26.74
C ASN A 139 -10.20 -45.15 27.94
N TRP A 140 -11.04 -46.10 28.39
CA TRP A 140 -11.92 -45.91 29.55
C TRP A 140 -11.20 -45.88 30.90
N LYS A 141 -9.93 -46.30 30.96
CA LYS A 141 -9.06 -46.17 32.15
C LYS A 141 -8.21 -44.91 32.15
N VAL A 142 -8.37 -44.03 31.15
CA VAL A 142 -7.70 -42.72 31.11
C VAL A 142 -8.37 -41.81 32.13
N ARG A 143 -7.58 -41.18 33.01
CA ARG A 143 -8.14 -40.24 33.98
C ARG A 143 -8.86 -39.12 33.23
N PRO A 144 -10.06 -38.71 33.65
CA PRO A 144 -10.75 -37.60 33.00
C PRO A 144 -9.86 -36.37 33.05
N GLN A 145 -9.47 -35.87 31.87
CA GLN A 145 -8.75 -34.61 31.74
C GLN A 145 -9.63 -33.51 32.36
N LYS A 146 -9.02 -32.60 33.14
CA LYS A 146 -9.77 -31.51 33.76
C LYS A 146 -10.56 -30.78 32.68
N ARG A 147 -11.88 -30.62 32.89
CA ARG A 147 -12.76 -29.91 31.94
C ARG A 147 -12.19 -28.51 31.68
N THR A 148 -12.14 -28.09 30.41
CA THR A 148 -11.55 -26.81 29.97
C THR A 148 -12.08 -25.61 30.76
N SER A 149 -13.37 -25.62 31.10
CA SER A 149 -14.02 -24.60 31.95
C SER A 149 -13.37 -24.43 33.32
N THR A 150 -12.79 -25.50 33.89
CA THR A 150 -12.13 -25.50 35.21
C THR A 150 -10.75 -24.84 35.14
N LEU A 151 -10.09 -24.89 33.98
CA LEU A 151 -8.81 -24.20 33.74
C LEU A 151 -9.05 -22.71 33.53
N VAL A 152 -10.14 -22.32 32.86
CA VAL A 152 -10.49 -20.92 32.63
C VAL A 152 -10.77 -20.20 33.95
N THR A 153 -11.54 -20.80 34.87
CA THR A 153 -11.97 -20.12 36.10
C THR A 153 -10.99 -20.19 37.27
N LYS A 154 -10.10 -21.19 37.33
CA LYS A 154 -9.18 -21.39 38.47
C LYS A 154 -7.76 -20.86 38.24
N VAL A 155 -7.40 -20.53 37.00
CA VAL A 155 -6.09 -19.95 36.69
C VAL A 155 -6.13 -18.48 37.07
N LYS A 156 -5.39 -18.10 38.13
CA LYS A 156 -5.28 -16.71 38.60
C LYS A 156 -4.83 -15.74 37.50
N LEU A 157 -4.11 -16.21 36.48
CA LEU A 157 -3.75 -15.41 35.30
C LEU A 157 -5.00 -15.00 34.51
N ASN A 158 -5.94 -15.92 34.24
CA ASN A 158 -7.16 -15.63 33.48
C ASN A 158 -8.12 -14.68 34.22
N ASN A 159 -8.17 -14.75 35.55
CA ASN A 159 -9.03 -13.88 36.36
C ASN A 159 -8.43 -12.49 36.63
N LYS A 160 -7.13 -12.28 36.36
CA LYS A 160 -6.46 -10.97 36.47
C LYS A 160 -6.62 -10.12 35.20
N VAL A 161 -7.01 -10.70 34.08
CA VAL A 161 -7.24 -9.99 32.81
C VAL A 161 -8.66 -9.44 32.75
N LYS A 162 -9.09 -8.70 33.78
CA LYS A 162 -10.17 -7.74 33.59
C LYS A 162 -9.52 -6.49 33.03
N ASN A 163 -9.16 -6.51 31.75
CA ASN A 163 -8.68 -5.30 31.08
C ASN A 163 -9.67 -4.19 31.42
N SER A 164 -9.14 -3.07 31.91
CA SER A 164 -9.97 -1.90 32.20
C SER A 164 -10.74 -1.51 30.93
N TRP A 165 -11.86 -0.82 31.09
CA TRP A 165 -12.62 -0.36 29.93
C TRP A 165 -11.73 0.46 28.97
N GLU A 166 -10.86 1.28 29.54
CA GLU A 166 -9.86 2.10 28.84
C GLU A 166 -8.90 1.24 28.00
N GLU A 167 -8.35 0.16 28.55
CA GLU A 167 -7.48 -0.75 27.81
C GLU A 167 -8.20 -1.40 26.61
N LYS A 168 -9.48 -1.76 26.79
CA LYS A 168 -10.29 -2.31 25.69
C LYS A 168 -10.61 -1.28 24.62
N GLU A 169 -10.76 -0.01 25.02
CA GLU A 169 -10.97 1.10 24.09
C GLU A 169 -9.69 1.43 23.32
N ALA A 170 -8.54 1.50 24.00
CA ALA A 170 -7.23 1.65 23.38
C ALA A 170 -6.94 0.51 22.38
N GLN A 171 -7.22 -0.74 22.75
CA GLN A 171 -7.09 -1.88 21.84
C GLN A 171 -8.02 -1.77 20.63
N ARG A 172 -9.28 -1.33 20.83
CA ARG A 172 -10.22 -1.12 19.71
C ARG A 172 -9.74 -0.01 18.79
N ASN A 173 -9.22 1.10 19.31
CA ASN A 173 -8.72 2.21 18.52
C ASN A 173 -7.48 1.79 17.72
N ARG A 174 -6.52 1.12 18.35
CA ARG A 174 -5.35 0.54 17.66
C ARG A 174 -5.75 -0.41 16.53
N MET A 175 -6.75 -1.26 16.76
CA MET A 175 -7.25 -2.17 15.72
C MET A 175 -7.98 -1.42 14.58
N LYS A 176 -8.64 -0.30 14.86
CA LYS A 176 -9.24 0.57 13.84
C LYS A 176 -8.16 1.24 13.00
N GLU A 177 -7.11 1.77 13.63
CA GLU A 177 -5.96 2.41 12.96
C GLU A 177 -5.25 1.43 12.03
N ILE A 178 -4.95 0.22 12.50
CA ILE A 178 -4.32 -0.83 11.68
C ILE A 178 -5.20 -1.15 10.46
N LYS A 179 -6.51 -1.33 10.66
CA LYS A 179 -7.45 -1.62 9.56
C LYS A 179 -7.60 -0.46 8.59
N ALA A 180 -7.54 0.78 9.06
CA ALA A 180 -7.57 1.97 8.22
C ALA A 180 -6.33 2.00 7.32
N ARG A 181 -5.13 1.81 7.90
CA ARG A 181 -3.87 1.74 7.16
C ARG A 181 -3.83 0.58 6.15
N GLU A 182 -4.33 -0.59 6.54
CA GLU A 182 -4.45 -1.72 5.61
C GLU A 182 -5.39 -1.43 4.44
N ARG A 183 -6.49 -0.72 4.70
CA ARG A 183 -7.45 -0.34 3.66
C ARG A 183 -6.82 0.65 2.69
N GLU A 184 -6.12 1.65 3.20
CA GLU A 184 -5.39 2.64 2.41
C GLU A 184 -4.37 1.96 1.48
N ILE A 185 -3.55 1.05 1.99
CA ILE A 185 -2.58 0.30 1.16
C ILE A 185 -3.31 -0.51 0.06
N LYS A 186 -4.45 -1.12 0.37
CA LYS A 186 -5.25 -1.85 -0.63
C LYS A 186 -5.83 -0.91 -1.68
N GLU A 187 -6.31 0.26 -1.28
CA GLU A 187 -6.86 1.26 -2.18
C GLU A 187 -5.79 1.83 -3.11
N GLN A 188 -4.60 2.17 -2.60
CA GLN A 188 -3.46 2.61 -3.41
C GLN A 188 -3.02 1.54 -4.43
N THR A 189 -2.94 0.27 -4.00
CA THR A 189 -2.57 -0.84 -4.91
C THR A 189 -3.66 -1.13 -5.95
N LEU A 190 -4.94 -0.93 -5.63
CA LEU A 190 -6.03 -1.05 -6.59
C LEU A 190 -6.05 0.13 -7.56
N ALA A 191 -5.89 1.37 -7.07
CA ALA A 191 -5.84 2.58 -7.87
C ALA A 191 -4.71 2.49 -8.91
N SER A 192 -3.49 2.11 -8.50
CA SER A 192 -2.36 1.93 -9.42
C SER A 192 -2.60 0.83 -10.47
N LYS A 193 -3.28 -0.27 -10.11
CA LYS A 193 -3.67 -1.32 -11.08
C LYS A 193 -4.72 -0.82 -12.07
N VAL A 194 -5.72 -0.09 -11.59
CA VAL A 194 -6.77 0.49 -12.43
C VAL A 194 -6.18 1.53 -13.38
N ALA A 195 -5.32 2.43 -12.90
CA ALA A 195 -4.63 3.42 -13.72
C ALA A 195 -3.78 2.77 -14.82
N LYS A 196 -3.00 1.72 -14.49
CA LYS A 196 -2.24 0.95 -15.48
C LYS A 196 -3.15 0.29 -16.52
N LYS A 197 -4.31 -0.22 -16.11
CA LYS A 197 -5.29 -0.83 -17.03
C LYS A 197 -5.93 0.22 -17.94
N GLN A 198 -6.34 1.36 -17.41
CA GLN A 198 -6.90 2.47 -18.18
C GLN A 198 -5.89 2.98 -19.21
N ARG A 199 -4.64 3.21 -18.81
CA ARG A 199 -3.56 3.60 -19.72
C ARG A 199 -3.37 2.61 -20.88
N ARG A 200 -3.42 1.31 -20.62
CA ARG A 200 -3.34 0.28 -21.66
C ARG A 200 -4.53 0.35 -22.62
N LEU A 201 -5.75 0.43 -22.09
CA LEU A 201 -6.97 0.53 -22.91
C LEU A 201 -6.96 1.80 -23.77
N ASP A 202 -6.52 2.93 -23.23
CA ASP A 202 -6.40 4.18 -23.98
C ASP A 202 -5.35 4.10 -25.07
N GLN A 203 -4.20 3.47 -24.79
CA GLN A 203 -3.16 3.24 -25.80
C GLN A 203 -3.67 2.31 -26.90
N GLU A 204 -4.34 1.22 -26.55
CA GLU A 204 -4.96 0.29 -27.51
C GLU A 204 -6.02 1.01 -28.36
N LYS A 205 -6.85 1.85 -27.74
CA LYS A 205 -7.84 2.67 -28.44
C LYS A 205 -7.18 3.63 -29.43
N ARG A 206 -6.14 4.37 -29.01
CA ARG A 206 -5.38 5.27 -29.90
C ARG A 206 -4.72 4.52 -31.05
N CYS A 207 -4.12 3.37 -30.77
CA CYS A 207 -3.53 2.50 -31.79
C CYS A 207 -4.60 2.03 -32.79
N ALA A 208 -5.76 1.58 -32.31
CA ALA A 208 -6.87 1.13 -33.15
C ALA A 208 -7.44 2.28 -34.02
N GLU A 209 -7.61 3.47 -33.46
CA GLU A 209 -8.06 4.65 -34.21
C GLU A 209 -7.05 5.09 -35.26
N ASN A 210 -5.76 5.12 -34.94
CA ASN A 210 -4.70 5.46 -35.89
C ASN A 210 -4.58 4.40 -36.99
N GLN A 211 -4.74 3.13 -36.64
CA GLN A 211 -4.79 2.04 -37.62
C GLN A 211 -6.01 2.16 -38.53
N ALA A 212 -7.19 2.49 -38.00
CA ALA A 212 -8.39 2.72 -38.81
C ALA A 212 -8.24 3.94 -39.73
N LYS A 213 -7.67 5.06 -39.22
CA LYS A 213 -7.43 6.29 -40.00
C LYS A 213 -6.38 6.11 -41.10
N SER A 214 -5.32 5.36 -40.83
CA SER A 214 -4.23 5.14 -41.81
C SER A 214 -4.63 4.20 -42.94
N GLN A 215 -5.63 3.35 -42.73
CA GLN A 215 -6.07 2.42 -43.74
C GLN A 215 -7.08 3.07 -44.69
N GLN A 216 -6.75 3.13 -45.98
CA GLN A 216 -7.68 3.54 -47.03
C GLN A 216 -8.39 2.32 -47.61
N PHE A 217 -9.73 2.32 -47.56
CA PHE A 217 -10.55 1.22 -48.09
C PHE A 217 -11.56 1.70 -49.10
N GLN A 218 -11.85 0.84 -50.07
CA GLN A 218 -12.98 1.02 -50.96
C GLN A 218 -14.25 0.47 -50.27
N THR A 219 -15.18 1.35 -49.92
CA THR A 219 -16.49 0.96 -49.39
C THR A 219 -17.37 0.43 -50.53
N MET A 220 -17.92 -0.77 -50.39
CA MET A 220 -18.91 -1.30 -51.33
C MET A 220 -20.32 -0.97 -50.88
N ASN A 221 -21.12 -0.37 -51.76
CA ASN A 221 -22.52 -0.05 -51.49
C ASN A 221 -23.37 -1.32 -51.48
N HIS A 222 -24.30 -1.45 -50.52
CA HIS A 222 -25.19 -2.61 -50.33
C HIS A 222 -25.80 -3.12 -51.66
N ASN A 223 -26.30 -2.21 -52.50
CA ASN A 223 -26.96 -2.55 -53.77
C ASN A 223 -26.02 -3.16 -54.81
N THR A 224 -24.71 -2.88 -54.71
CA THR A 224 -23.68 -3.35 -55.65
C THR A 224 -22.81 -4.48 -55.09
N VAL A 225 -22.92 -4.77 -53.78
CA VAL A 225 -22.11 -5.79 -53.10
C VAL A 225 -22.31 -7.16 -53.73
N GLY A 226 -23.56 -7.57 -54.01
CA GLY A 226 -23.87 -8.90 -54.53
C GLY A 226 -23.26 -9.19 -55.90
N THR A 227 -23.32 -8.24 -56.83
CA THR A 227 -22.76 -8.40 -58.18
C THR A 227 -21.23 -8.29 -58.18
N LYS A 228 -20.67 -7.33 -57.45
CA LYS A 228 -19.20 -7.17 -57.30
C LYS A 228 -18.56 -8.39 -56.63
N MET A 229 -19.18 -8.92 -55.57
CA MET A 229 -18.67 -10.12 -54.87
C MET A 229 -18.63 -11.35 -55.77
N LYS A 230 -19.65 -11.53 -56.63
CA LYS A 230 -19.68 -12.66 -57.58
C LYS A 230 -18.62 -12.54 -58.68
N ALA A 231 -18.30 -11.32 -59.10
CA ALA A 231 -17.28 -11.06 -60.12
C ALA A 231 -15.83 -11.20 -59.57
N MET A 232 -15.64 -11.05 -58.26
CA MET A 232 -14.32 -11.14 -57.63
C MET A 232 -13.82 -12.59 -57.53
N SER A 233 -12.51 -12.76 -57.68
CA SER A 233 -11.83 -14.05 -57.48
C SER A 233 -11.86 -14.46 -56.00
N LYS A 234 -11.74 -15.77 -55.73
CA LYS A 234 -11.67 -16.32 -54.37
C LYS A 234 -10.56 -15.70 -53.52
N LYS A 235 -9.45 -15.28 -54.14
CA LYS A 235 -8.32 -14.61 -53.45
C LYS A 235 -8.69 -13.18 -53.03
N GLN A 236 -9.39 -12.43 -53.88
CA GLN A 236 -9.89 -11.08 -53.56
C GLN A 236 -10.94 -11.14 -52.43
N LEU A 237 -11.85 -12.11 -52.48
CA LEU A 237 -12.87 -12.29 -51.43
C LEU A 237 -12.29 -12.55 -50.03
N ARG A 238 -11.13 -13.22 -49.94
CA ARG A 238 -10.42 -13.42 -48.67
C ARG A 238 -9.84 -12.14 -48.08
N MET A 239 -9.63 -11.11 -48.90
CA MET A 239 -9.09 -9.81 -48.45
C MET A 239 -10.18 -8.87 -47.94
N ILE A 240 -11.45 -9.15 -48.23
CA ILE A 240 -12.58 -8.33 -47.78
C ILE A 240 -12.71 -8.45 -46.27
N LYS A 241 -12.72 -7.30 -45.60
CA LYS A 241 -12.94 -7.18 -44.16
C LYS A 241 -14.31 -6.60 -43.89
N LYS A 242 -14.90 -7.00 -42.76
CA LYS A 242 -16.14 -6.42 -42.24
C LYS A 242 -15.82 -5.50 -41.06
N THR A 243 -16.60 -4.44 -40.91
CA THR A 243 -16.54 -3.61 -39.72
C THR A 243 -17.30 -4.29 -38.58
N ARG A 244 -16.67 -4.36 -37.40
CA ARG A 244 -17.28 -4.84 -36.17
C ARG A 244 -17.05 -3.81 -35.07
N PHE A 245 -18.03 -3.64 -34.19
CA PHE A 245 -17.84 -2.82 -33.00
C PHE A 245 -17.15 -3.64 -31.90
N ASN A 246 -15.99 -3.18 -31.43
CA ASN A 246 -15.30 -3.81 -30.32
C ASN A 246 -15.90 -3.30 -29.00
N GLN A 247 -16.55 -4.19 -28.26
CA GLN A 247 -17.23 -3.84 -27.00
C GLN A 247 -16.27 -3.40 -25.89
N LYS A 248 -14.98 -3.76 -25.97
CA LYS A 248 -13.98 -3.43 -24.93
C LYS A 248 -13.38 -2.05 -25.12
N THR A 249 -13.08 -1.68 -26.36
CA THR A 249 -12.44 -0.39 -26.70
C THR A 249 -13.44 0.67 -27.16
N GLY A 250 -14.66 0.26 -27.54
CA GLY A 250 -15.68 1.14 -28.08
C GLY A 250 -15.36 1.65 -29.49
N THR A 251 -14.38 1.06 -30.17
CA THR A 251 -13.92 1.46 -31.50
C THR A 251 -14.35 0.43 -32.55
N THR A 252 -14.60 0.88 -33.77
CA THR A 252 -14.85 0.00 -34.92
C THR A 252 -13.55 -0.62 -35.42
N GLU A 253 -13.49 -1.95 -35.43
CA GLU A 253 -12.36 -2.73 -35.94
C GLU A 253 -12.73 -3.44 -37.25
N LEU A 254 -11.72 -3.66 -38.10
CA LEU A 254 -11.86 -4.38 -39.37
C LEU A 254 -11.41 -5.83 -39.19
N VAL A 255 -12.39 -6.73 -39.19
CA VAL A 255 -12.23 -8.15 -38.90
C VAL A 255 -12.42 -8.96 -40.17
N GLY A 256 -11.81 -10.14 -40.26
CA GLY A 256 -12.04 -11.03 -41.39
C GLY A 256 -13.53 -11.34 -41.57
N ALA A 257 -13.99 -11.47 -42.82
CA ALA A 257 -15.42 -11.72 -43.09
C ALA A 257 -15.99 -12.92 -42.30
N PHE A 258 -15.17 -13.97 -42.10
CA PHE A 258 -15.55 -15.22 -41.45
C PHE A 258 -15.06 -15.39 -40.01
N GLU A 259 -14.41 -14.38 -39.43
CA GLU A 259 -14.05 -14.41 -38.01
C GLU A 259 -15.32 -14.27 -37.15
N LYS A 260 -15.41 -15.13 -36.13
CA LYS A 260 -16.52 -15.22 -35.17
C LYS A 260 -16.19 -14.40 -33.91
#